data_AF-A0A9D7IIQ1-F1
#
_entry.id   AF-A0A9D7IIQ1-F1
#
_cell.length_a   1.000
_cell.length_b   1.000
_cell.length_c   1.000
_cell.angle_alpha   90.00
_cell.angle_beta   90.00
_cell.angle_gamma   90.00
#
_symmetry.space_group_name_H-M   'P 1'
#
loop_
_entity.id
_entity.type
_entity.pdbx_description
1 polymer ?
#
loop_
_entity_poly.entity_id
_entity_poly.type
_entity_poly.pdbx_seq_one_letter_code
_entity_poly.pdbx_strand_id
1 'polypeptide(L)'
;MLVTTGKAQLSDSFTDGDFTANPQWQGDGANFIVNAAGTLQLNAPASGASCLAVPLMLSYSDTLEWRLKVRLDFAPSSANYCRIYLLADTNNPQSAVNGYFLQLGESLSNDAIELCRQSGTVITTICRGPDAQIASAFEIQIRVLRFPSGDWQVFTDENLTGNYSLIANGFDTRNTGCELLFSRL
;
A
#
# COMPACT_ATOMS: atom_id res chain seq x y z
N MET A 1 2.58 -8.66 36.79
CA MET A 1 1.97 -7.96 35.64
C MET A 1 3.01 -7.95 34.54
N LEU A 2 2.82 -8.77 33.49
CA LEU A 2 3.71 -8.79 32.34
C LEU A 2 3.21 -7.72 31.37
N VAL A 3 3.90 -6.59 31.29
CA VAL A 3 3.64 -5.56 30.28
C VAL A 3 4.54 -5.89 29.10
N THR A 4 3.97 -6.33 27.99
CA THR A 4 4.72 -6.44 26.73
C THR A 4 4.67 -5.06 26.07
N THR A 5 5.83 -4.51 25.71
CA THR A 5 5.90 -3.30 24.89
C THR A 5 5.59 -3.71 23.45
N GLY A 6 4.39 -3.36 22.97
CA GLY A 6 4.04 -3.55 21.55
C GLY A 6 4.64 -2.43 20.69
N LYS A 7 5.20 -2.78 19.53
CA LYS A 7 5.42 -1.79 18.47
C LYS A 7 4.04 -1.42 17.91
N ALA A 8 3.48 -0.29 18.33
CA ALA A 8 2.19 0.20 17.84
C ALA A 8 2.28 0.87 16.47
N GLN A 9 3.51 1.12 15.98
CA GLN A 9 3.79 1.82 14.73
C GLN A 9 4.95 1.15 14.01
N LEU A 10 4.79 0.96 12.70
CA LEU A 10 5.82 0.56 11.76
C LEU A 10 6.10 1.77 10.87
N SER A 11 7.36 2.17 10.75
CA SER A 11 7.78 3.25 9.86
C SER A 11 9.12 2.87 9.27
N ASP A 12 9.25 3.14 7.97
CA ASP A 12 10.50 3.08 7.25
C ASP A 12 10.57 4.32 6.35
N SER A 13 11.64 5.08 6.49
CA SER A 13 11.90 6.27 5.67
C SER A 13 12.96 6.02 4.62
N PHE A 14 13.67 4.87 4.70
CA PHE A 14 14.79 4.49 3.85
C PHE A 14 15.97 5.49 3.84
N THR A 15 15.99 6.48 4.74
CA THR A 15 17.08 7.47 4.80
C THR A 15 18.41 6.89 5.29
N ASP A 16 18.37 5.72 5.90
CA ASP A 16 19.54 4.94 6.29
C ASP A 16 20.15 4.11 5.14
N GLY A 17 19.52 4.13 3.96
CA GLY A 17 19.99 3.41 2.78
C GLY A 17 19.67 1.91 2.80
N ASP A 18 18.82 1.46 3.71
CA ASP A 18 18.52 0.03 3.90
C ASP A 18 17.01 -0.24 3.91
N PHE A 19 16.62 -1.43 3.44
CA PHE A 19 15.27 -2.00 3.61
C PHE A 19 15.32 -3.41 4.21
N THR A 20 16.51 -3.89 4.56
CA THR A 20 16.74 -5.25 5.05
C THR A 20 16.79 -5.32 6.57
N ALA A 21 16.83 -4.18 7.27
CA ALA A 21 16.76 -4.09 8.72
C ALA A 21 15.95 -2.88 9.19
N ASN A 22 15.25 -3.05 10.32
CA ASN A 22 14.56 -1.98 11.07
C ASN A 22 13.61 -1.05 10.29
N PRO A 23 12.62 -1.58 9.55
CA PRO A 23 12.15 -2.96 9.50
C PRO A 23 12.78 -3.81 8.39
N GLN A 24 12.74 -5.13 8.56
CA GLN A 24 13.19 -6.07 7.53
C GLN A 24 12.05 -6.33 6.53
N TRP A 25 12.20 -5.82 5.32
CA TRP A 25 11.35 -6.18 4.20
C TRP A 25 11.78 -7.53 3.61
N GLN A 26 10.80 -8.33 3.17
CA GLN A 26 10.98 -9.68 2.64
C GLN A 26 10.28 -9.81 1.29
N GLY A 27 10.82 -10.64 0.40
CA GLY A 27 10.30 -10.85 -0.95
C GLY A 27 11.40 -10.78 -2.00
N ASP A 28 11.11 -10.15 -3.13
CA ASP A 28 11.98 -10.02 -4.30
C ASP A 28 13.04 -8.94 -4.11
N GLY A 29 13.79 -8.95 -3.00
CA GLY A 29 14.75 -7.89 -2.65
C GLY A 29 15.80 -7.60 -3.73
N ALA A 30 16.12 -8.56 -4.60
CA ALA A 30 17.01 -8.34 -5.75
C ALA A 30 16.45 -7.36 -6.80
N ASN A 31 15.13 -7.16 -6.81
CA ASN A 31 14.45 -6.24 -7.71
C ASN A 31 14.26 -4.85 -7.09
N PHE A 32 14.77 -4.58 -5.89
CA PHE A 32 14.61 -3.30 -5.19
C PHE A 32 15.95 -2.76 -4.71
N ILE A 33 16.04 -1.44 -4.67
CA ILE A 33 17.17 -0.70 -4.09
C ILE A 33 16.63 0.42 -3.22
N VAL A 34 17.44 0.90 -2.28
CA VAL A 34 17.29 2.26 -1.77
C VAL A 34 18.15 3.17 -2.66
N ASN A 35 17.50 4.10 -3.35
CA ASN A 35 18.21 4.99 -4.28
C ASN A 35 18.98 6.11 -3.54
N ALA A 36 19.76 6.89 -4.28
CA ALA A 36 20.56 7.99 -3.70
C ALA A 36 19.74 9.09 -3.01
N ALA A 37 18.43 9.15 -3.24
CA ALA A 37 17.52 10.07 -2.57
C ALA A 37 16.94 9.50 -1.25
N GLY A 38 17.33 8.29 -0.85
CA GLY A 38 16.80 7.63 0.35
C GLY A 38 15.36 7.16 0.16
N THR A 39 15.03 6.65 -1.03
CA THR A 39 13.69 6.12 -1.33
C THR A 39 13.79 4.68 -1.83
N LEU A 40 12.91 3.81 -1.35
CA LEU A 40 12.74 2.46 -1.91
C LEU A 40 12.26 2.55 -3.37
N GLN A 41 12.97 1.88 -4.27
CA GLN A 41 12.73 1.95 -5.69
C GLN A 41 12.80 0.57 -6.34
N LEU A 42 11.84 0.26 -7.21
CA LEU A 42 11.91 -0.91 -8.10
C LEU A 42 13.07 -0.72 -9.10
N ASN A 43 13.90 -1.75 -9.22
CA ASN A 43 15.03 -1.84 -10.12
C ASN A 43 15.13 -3.27 -10.72
N ALA A 44 14.01 -3.80 -11.23
CA ALA A 44 13.95 -5.13 -11.81
C ALA A 44 14.61 -5.17 -13.21
N PRO A 45 15.39 -6.22 -13.55
CA PRO A 45 16.07 -6.33 -14.85
C PRO A 45 15.14 -6.70 -16.01
N ALA A 46 13.92 -7.16 -15.72
CA ALA A 46 12.93 -7.58 -16.71
C ALA A 46 11.52 -7.21 -16.25
N SER A 47 10.59 -7.15 -17.20
CA SER A 47 9.17 -6.98 -16.93
C SER A 47 8.63 -8.18 -16.14
N GLY A 48 7.82 -7.92 -15.12
CA GLY A 48 7.21 -8.95 -14.30
C GLY A 48 6.60 -8.32 -13.05
N ALA A 49 6.10 -9.16 -12.15
CA ALA A 49 5.67 -8.71 -10.83
C ALA A 49 6.85 -8.79 -9.87
N SER A 50 7.09 -7.72 -9.11
CA SER A 50 8.02 -7.75 -7.97
C SER A 50 7.29 -7.35 -6.70
N CYS A 51 7.69 -7.91 -5.56
CA CYS A 51 7.07 -7.59 -4.28
C CYS A 51 8.07 -7.52 -3.14
N LEU A 52 7.78 -6.63 -2.19
CA LEU A 52 8.37 -6.60 -0.87
C LEU A 52 7.26 -6.46 0.16
N ALA A 53 7.46 -7.05 1.33
CA ALA A 53 6.51 -7.02 2.42
C ALA A 53 7.20 -7.04 3.78
N VAL A 54 6.63 -6.33 4.76
CA VAL A 54 7.08 -6.43 6.16
C VAL A 54 6.12 -7.32 6.95
N PRO A 55 6.51 -8.55 7.34
CA PRO A 55 5.68 -9.42 8.17
C PRO A 55 5.45 -8.82 9.55
N LEU A 56 4.17 -8.63 9.88
CA LEU A 56 3.73 -8.18 11.18
C LEU A 56 2.57 -9.05 11.66
N MET A 57 2.62 -9.40 12.95
CA MET A 57 1.44 -9.84 13.68
C MET A 57 0.82 -8.59 14.32
N LEU A 58 -0.20 -8.00 13.70
CA LEU A 58 -0.96 -6.93 14.36
C LEU A 58 -2.12 -7.58 15.11
N SER A 59 -2.44 -6.99 16.25
CA SER A 59 -3.72 -7.15 16.90
C SER A 59 -4.16 -5.74 17.26
N TYR A 60 -5.27 -5.32 16.69
CA TYR A 60 -5.75 -3.95 16.84
C TYR A 60 -7.21 -3.96 17.29
N SER A 61 -7.55 -3.03 18.16
CA SER A 61 -8.92 -2.78 18.65
C SER A 61 -9.39 -1.35 18.32
N ASP A 62 -8.51 -0.55 17.74
CA ASP A 62 -8.71 0.85 17.41
C ASP A 62 -8.41 1.09 15.93
N THR A 63 -8.46 2.35 15.54
CA THR A 63 -8.27 2.83 14.18
C THR A 63 -6.85 2.55 13.71
N LEU A 64 -6.76 1.95 12.52
CA LEU A 64 -5.49 1.80 11.81
C LEU A 64 -5.29 2.97 10.86
N GLU A 65 -4.04 3.41 10.76
CA GLU A 65 -3.62 4.46 9.85
C GLU A 65 -2.40 4.02 9.06
N TRP A 66 -2.47 4.20 7.75
CA TRP A 66 -1.31 4.10 6.86
C TRP A 66 -1.01 5.47 6.27
N ARG A 67 0.28 5.83 6.25
CA ARG A 67 0.78 6.98 5.50
C ARG A 67 1.92 6.53 4.63
N LEU A 68 1.83 6.84 3.34
CA LEU A 68 2.79 6.41 2.34
C LEU A 68 2.95 7.49 1.28
N LYS A 69 4.16 7.61 0.75
CA LYS A 69 4.49 8.45 -0.39
C LYS A 69 4.78 7.54 -1.57
N VAL A 70 4.09 7.76 -2.68
CA VAL A 70 4.19 6.92 -3.88
C VAL A 70 4.50 7.80 -5.07
N ARG A 71 5.37 7.30 -5.94
CA ARG A 71 5.72 7.94 -7.20
C ARG A 71 5.72 6.90 -8.31
N LEU A 72 5.06 7.23 -9.41
CA LEU A 72 5.16 6.51 -10.68
C LEU A 72 5.57 7.52 -11.75
N ASP A 73 6.73 7.29 -12.39
CA ASP A 73 7.25 8.13 -13.48
C ASP A 73 6.57 7.86 -14.84
N PHE A 74 5.40 7.21 -14.81
CA PHE A 74 4.62 6.82 -15.96
C PHE A 74 3.11 6.92 -15.64
N ALA A 75 2.29 7.01 -16.68
CA ALA A 75 0.84 6.84 -16.56
C ALA A 75 0.53 5.37 -16.26
N PRO A 76 -0.07 5.04 -15.11
CA PRO A 76 -0.49 3.67 -14.79
C PRO A 76 -1.46 3.10 -15.81
N SER A 77 -1.62 1.78 -15.81
CA SER A 77 -2.60 1.08 -16.64
C SER A 77 -2.88 -0.32 -16.09
N SER A 78 -3.85 -1.02 -16.66
CA SER A 78 -4.13 -2.42 -16.34
C SER A 78 -2.98 -3.38 -16.64
N ALA A 79 -2.00 -2.99 -17.46
CA ALA A 79 -0.79 -3.75 -17.75
C ALA A 79 0.42 -3.33 -16.91
N ASN A 80 0.43 -2.10 -16.38
CA ASN A 80 1.51 -1.54 -15.59
C ASN A 80 0.94 -0.70 -14.44
N TYR A 81 0.80 -1.33 -13.27
CA TYR A 81 0.11 -0.76 -12.12
C TYR A 81 0.86 -1.03 -10.83
N CYS A 82 0.56 -0.23 -9.82
CA CYS A 82 0.98 -0.51 -8.47
C CYS A 82 -0.17 -1.05 -7.61
N ARG A 83 0.09 -2.04 -6.76
CA ARG A 83 -0.81 -2.41 -5.67
C ARG A 83 -0.14 -2.25 -4.34
N ILE A 84 -0.84 -1.64 -3.38
CA ILE A 84 -0.34 -1.41 -2.02
C ILE A 84 -1.29 -1.99 -0.97
N TYR A 85 -0.97 -3.16 -0.45
CA TYR A 85 -1.71 -3.96 0.55
C TYR A 85 -1.41 -3.24 1.84
N LEU A 86 -2.48 -2.94 2.53
CA LEU A 86 -2.50 -2.37 3.87
C LEU A 86 -2.54 -3.51 4.90
N LEU A 87 -3.20 -4.62 4.50
CA LEU A 87 -3.38 -5.86 5.25
C LEU A 87 -3.37 -7.02 4.23
N ALA A 88 -2.68 -8.12 4.51
CA ALA A 88 -2.66 -9.31 3.65
C ALA A 88 -2.19 -10.56 4.41
N ASP A 89 -2.90 -11.67 4.25
CA ASP A 89 -2.66 -12.93 4.95
C ASP A 89 -1.41 -13.72 4.46
N THR A 90 -0.78 -13.26 3.39
CA THR A 90 0.39 -13.89 2.76
C THR A 90 1.32 -12.83 2.16
N ASN A 91 2.63 -13.07 2.28
CA ASN A 91 3.67 -12.23 1.65
C ASN A 91 3.95 -12.60 0.19
N ASN A 92 3.24 -13.60 -0.35
CA ASN A 92 3.33 -13.99 -1.74
C ASN A 92 2.11 -13.46 -2.53
N PRO A 93 2.21 -12.32 -3.22
CA PRO A 93 1.11 -11.77 -4.00
C PRO A 93 0.81 -12.56 -5.28
N GLN A 94 1.62 -13.58 -5.63
CA GLN A 94 1.31 -14.50 -6.73
C GLN A 94 0.35 -15.62 -6.31
N SER A 95 0.01 -15.70 -5.01
CA SER A 95 -0.95 -16.66 -4.47
C SER A 95 -2.34 -16.05 -4.28
N ALA A 96 -3.32 -16.86 -3.87
CA ALA A 96 -4.62 -16.36 -3.46
C ALA A 96 -4.46 -15.55 -2.16
N VAL A 97 -4.74 -14.25 -2.20
CA VAL A 97 -4.55 -13.32 -1.07
C VAL A 97 -5.90 -13.00 -0.45
N ASN A 98 -5.99 -12.99 0.88
CA ASN A 98 -7.04 -12.29 1.61
C ASN A 98 -6.45 -11.02 2.22
N GLY A 99 -6.87 -9.86 1.71
CA GLY A 99 -6.23 -8.61 2.05
C GLY A 99 -7.02 -7.38 1.63
N TYR A 100 -6.51 -6.22 2.02
CA TYR A 100 -6.98 -4.91 1.58
C TYR A 100 -5.85 -4.18 0.91
N PHE A 101 -6.07 -3.59 -0.25
CA PHE A 101 -5.04 -2.87 -0.99
C PHE A 101 -5.57 -1.63 -1.69
N LEU A 102 -4.66 -0.69 -1.92
CA LEU A 102 -4.81 0.37 -2.88
C LEU A 102 -4.40 -0.14 -4.26
N GLN A 103 -5.26 0.01 -5.26
CA GLN A 103 -4.95 -0.18 -6.67
C GLN A 103 -4.61 1.18 -7.28
N LEU A 104 -3.45 1.27 -7.94
CA LEU A 104 -2.97 2.44 -8.65
C LEU A 104 -2.75 2.05 -10.11
N GLY A 105 -3.79 2.26 -10.92
CA GLY A 105 -3.83 1.93 -12.34
C GLY A 105 -4.95 0.96 -12.70
N GLU A 106 -5.63 1.24 -13.80
CA GLU A 106 -6.80 0.49 -14.27
C GLU A 106 -6.86 0.47 -15.81
N SER A 107 -7.95 -0.06 -16.37
CA SER A 107 -8.15 -0.01 -17.83
C SER A 107 -8.64 1.37 -18.25
N LEU A 108 -8.21 1.84 -19.43
CA LEU A 108 -8.53 3.16 -20.01
C LEU A 108 -7.79 4.30 -19.31
N SER A 109 -8.32 5.53 -19.37
CA SER A 109 -7.65 6.77 -18.97
C SER A 109 -8.22 7.40 -17.70
N ASN A 110 -9.01 6.64 -16.93
CA ASN A 110 -9.71 7.17 -15.76
C ASN A 110 -8.97 6.89 -14.46
N ASP A 111 -7.68 6.52 -14.51
CA ASP A 111 -6.93 5.99 -13.37
C ASP A 111 -7.16 6.81 -12.11
N ALA A 112 -7.74 6.14 -11.12
CA ALA A 112 -8.01 6.66 -9.80
C ALA A 112 -7.35 5.77 -8.73
N ILE A 113 -7.27 6.29 -7.52
CA ILE A 113 -6.87 5.52 -6.35
C ILE A 113 -8.10 4.73 -5.87
N GLU A 114 -8.00 3.40 -5.92
CA GLU A 114 -9.07 2.50 -5.48
C GLU A 114 -8.66 1.72 -4.24
N LEU A 115 -9.49 1.74 -3.22
CA LEU A 115 -9.37 0.82 -2.09
C LEU A 115 -10.18 -0.44 -2.39
N CYS A 116 -9.51 -1.58 -2.39
CA CYS A 116 -10.08 -2.87 -2.74
C CYS A 116 -9.88 -3.89 -1.62
N ARG A 117 -10.84 -4.80 -1.48
CA ARG A 117 -10.69 -6.06 -0.74
C ARG A 117 -10.40 -7.18 -1.72
N GLN A 118 -9.44 -8.04 -1.38
CA GLN A 118 -9.23 -9.33 -2.02
C GLN A 118 -9.72 -10.47 -1.12
N SER A 119 -10.44 -11.43 -1.70
CA SER A 119 -10.82 -12.68 -1.06
C SER A 119 -10.44 -13.84 -2.00
N GLY A 120 -9.24 -14.38 -1.78
CA GLY A 120 -8.60 -15.33 -2.69
C GLY A 120 -8.26 -14.68 -4.04
N THR A 121 -9.02 -14.97 -5.09
CA THR A 121 -8.87 -14.37 -6.42
C THR A 121 -9.91 -13.29 -6.72
N VAL A 122 -10.91 -13.13 -5.84
CA VAL A 122 -12.00 -12.18 -6.04
C VAL A 122 -11.60 -10.82 -5.48
N ILE A 123 -11.65 -9.79 -6.33
CA ILE A 123 -11.40 -8.39 -5.96
C ILE A 123 -12.75 -7.67 -5.86
N THR A 124 -12.94 -6.87 -4.81
CA THR A 124 -14.13 -6.03 -4.59
C THR A 124 -13.67 -4.62 -4.26
N THR A 125 -14.06 -3.63 -5.07
CA THR A 125 -13.84 -2.20 -4.74
C THR A 125 -14.69 -1.82 -3.54
N ILE A 126 -14.07 -1.17 -2.56
CA ILE A 126 -14.71 -0.63 -1.35
C ILE A 126 -15.05 0.84 -1.58
N CYS A 127 -14.09 1.61 -2.07
CA CYS A 127 -14.27 3.00 -2.45
C CYS A 127 -13.21 3.41 -3.47
N ARG A 128 -13.48 4.50 -4.17
CA ARG A 128 -12.69 4.98 -5.30
C ARG A 128 -12.59 6.51 -5.28
N GLY A 129 -11.41 7.04 -5.58
CA GLY A 129 -11.17 8.46 -5.74
C GLY A 129 -11.74 9.04 -7.04
N PRO A 130 -11.50 10.35 -7.29
CA PRO A 130 -11.89 11.01 -8.53
C PRO A 130 -11.30 10.35 -9.79
N ASP A 131 -12.07 10.32 -10.87
CA ASP A 131 -11.58 9.87 -12.19
C ASP A 131 -10.37 10.69 -12.63
N ALA A 132 -9.42 9.99 -13.26
CA ALA A 132 -8.21 10.54 -13.85
C ALA A 132 -7.25 11.24 -12.87
N GLN A 133 -7.45 11.09 -11.56
CA GLN A 133 -6.57 11.65 -10.53
C GLN A 133 -5.10 11.23 -10.69
N ILE A 134 -4.87 10.00 -11.15
CA ILE A 134 -3.55 9.42 -11.35
C ILE A 134 -3.34 8.94 -12.80
N ALA A 135 -4.04 9.52 -13.78
CA ALA A 135 -3.97 9.13 -15.20
C ALA A 135 -2.70 9.58 -15.95
N SER A 136 -1.73 10.16 -15.24
CA SER A 136 -0.41 10.53 -15.75
C SER A 136 0.67 10.24 -14.71
N ALA A 137 1.94 10.47 -15.03
CA ALA A 137 3.01 10.34 -14.03
C ALA A 137 2.72 11.22 -12.81
N PHE A 138 2.89 10.67 -11.61
CA PHE A 138 2.50 11.34 -10.37
C PHE A 138 3.48 11.05 -9.23
N GLU A 139 3.48 11.96 -8.25
CA GLU A 139 4.08 11.78 -6.94
C GLU A 139 3.07 12.29 -5.90
N ILE A 140 2.64 11.43 -4.99
CA ILE A 140 1.51 11.72 -4.09
C ILE A 140 1.74 11.11 -2.71
N GLN A 141 1.24 11.78 -1.67
CA GLN A 141 1.08 11.15 -0.37
C GLN A 141 -0.34 10.63 -0.20
N ILE A 142 -0.46 9.41 0.27
CA ILE A 142 -1.74 8.76 0.56
C ILE A 142 -1.81 8.51 2.06
N ARG A 143 -2.98 8.81 2.64
CA ARG A 143 -3.33 8.45 4.01
C ARG A 143 -4.60 7.62 3.98
N VAL A 144 -4.58 6.47 4.63
CA VAL A 144 -5.74 5.59 4.76
C VAL A 144 -6.08 5.41 6.22
N LEU A 145 -7.35 5.55 6.56
CA LEU A 145 -7.90 5.23 7.86
C LEU A 145 -8.84 4.04 7.76
N ARG A 146 -8.72 3.10 8.69
CA ARG A 146 -9.67 2.02 8.93
C ARG A 146 -10.18 2.09 10.35
N PHE A 147 -11.45 2.38 10.53
CA PHE A 147 -12.08 2.46 11.85
C PHE A 147 -12.57 1.09 12.32
N PRO A 148 -12.68 0.84 13.65
CA PRO A 148 -13.23 -0.41 14.19
C PRO A 148 -14.67 -0.70 13.74
N SER A 149 -15.44 0.32 13.35
CA SER A 149 -16.78 0.19 12.78
C SER A 149 -16.82 -0.50 11.42
N GLY A 150 -15.68 -0.58 10.71
CA GLY A 150 -15.59 -0.98 9.31
C GLY A 150 -15.62 0.19 8.33
N ASP A 151 -15.65 1.43 8.81
CA ASP A 151 -15.51 2.60 7.95
C ASP A 151 -14.07 2.71 7.44
N TRP A 152 -13.92 3.02 6.16
CA TRP A 152 -12.65 3.29 5.49
C TRP A 152 -12.66 4.69 4.90
N GLN A 153 -11.54 5.39 5.03
CA GLN A 153 -11.35 6.71 4.44
C GLN A 153 -9.98 6.78 3.75
N VAL A 154 -9.96 7.27 2.52
CA VAL A 154 -8.75 7.49 1.73
C VAL A 154 -8.59 8.97 1.49
N PHE A 155 -7.41 9.48 1.83
CA PHE A 155 -7.03 10.86 1.66
C PHE A 155 -5.76 10.96 0.81
N THR A 156 -5.60 12.08 0.12
CA THR A 156 -4.39 12.39 -0.63
C THR A 156 -3.86 13.77 -0.32
N ASP A 157 -2.55 13.94 -0.53
CA ASP A 157 -1.89 15.22 -0.67
C ASP A 157 -1.03 15.18 -1.93
N GLU A 158 -1.56 15.79 -2.99
CA GLU A 158 -0.93 15.90 -4.31
C GLU A 158 0.16 16.97 -4.37
N ASN A 159 0.15 17.93 -3.43
CA ASN A 159 1.12 19.02 -3.38
C ASN A 159 2.27 18.74 -2.41
N LEU A 160 2.25 17.60 -1.71
CA LEU A 160 3.28 17.16 -0.76
C LEU A 160 3.53 18.18 0.37
N THR A 161 2.47 18.83 0.85
CA THR A 161 2.49 19.86 1.89
C THR A 161 2.22 19.35 3.31
N GLY A 162 1.84 18.09 3.45
CA GLY A 162 1.30 17.47 4.68
C GLY A 162 -0.21 17.68 4.87
N ASN A 163 -0.90 18.34 3.93
CA ASN A 163 -2.33 18.64 4.02
C ASN A 163 -3.15 17.64 3.21
N TYR A 164 -3.74 16.68 3.91
CA TYR A 164 -4.53 15.61 3.30
C TYR A 164 -5.99 16.02 3.06
N SER A 165 -6.48 15.80 1.85
CA SER A 165 -7.89 15.96 1.46
C SER A 165 -8.57 14.60 1.31
N LEU A 166 -9.80 14.47 1.81
CA LEU A 166 -10.58 13.22 1.67
C LEU A 166 -10.99 13.06 0.20
N ILE A 167 -10.65 11.93 -0.40
CA ILE A 167 -11.00 11.63 -1.80
C ILE A 167 -12.03 10.52 -1.94
N ALA A 168 -12.11 9.62 -0.96
CA ALA A 168 -13.03 8.49 -0.98
C ALA A 168 -13.32 7.98 0.43
N ASN A 169 -14.52 7.44 0.63
CA ASN A 169 -14.89 6.68 1.82
C ASN A 169 -15.72 5.45 1.42
N GLY A 170 -15.67 4.41 2.25
CA GLY A 170 -16.42 3.17 2.02
C GLY A 170 -16.55 2.35 3.30
N PHE A 171 -17.22 1.21 3.21
CA PHE A 171 -17.54 0.39 4.37
C PHE A 171 -17.25 -1.10 4.11
N ASP A 172 -16.40 -1.70 4.94
CA ASP A 172 -16.16 -3.15 4.96
C ASP A 172 -15.64 -3.60 6.33
N THR A 173 -16.33 -4.57 6.95
CA THR A 173 -16.04 -5.07 8.29
C THR A 173 -15.21 -6.36 8.31
N ARG A 174 -14.81 -6.91 7.16
CA ARG A 174 -14.07 -8.18 7.16
C ARG A 174 -12.67 -7.99 7.76
N ASN A 175 -12.24 -8.95 8.56
CA ASN A 175 -10.87 -9.02 9.08
C ASN A 175 -10.04 -9.99 8.25
N THR A 176 -8.78 -9.64 8.02
CA THR A 176 -7.75 -10.49 7.41
C THR A 176 -6.73 -10.80 8.50
N GLY A 177 -6.44 -12.08 8.75
CA GLY A 177 -5.78 -12.56 9.97
C GLY A 177 -4.25 -12.45 10.05
N CYS A 178 -3.59 -11.75 9.12
CA CYS A 178 -2.15 -11.45 9.13
C CYS A 178 -1.91 -10.28 8.17
N GLU A 179 -0.90 -9.43 8.40
CA GLU A 179 -0.86 -8.08 7.83
C GLU A 179 0.51 -7.68 7.31
N LEU A 180 0.52 -7.13 6.11
CA LEU A 180 1.71 -6.75 5.36
C LEU A 180 1.45 -5.43 4.65
N LEU A 181 2.42 -4.52 4.72
CA LEU A 181 2.56 -3.45 3.75
C LEU A 181 3.32 -4.01 2.56
N PHE A 182 2.69 -4.11 1.38
CA PHE A 182 3.42 -4.42 0.13
C PHE A 182 3.32 -3.28 -0.86
N SER A 183 4.25 -3.20 -1.79
CA SER A 183 4.04 -2.58 -3.09
C SER A 183 4.35 -3.62 -4.17
N ARG A 184 3.36 -4.00 -4.97
CA ARG A 184 3.62 -4.65 -6.26
C ARG A 184 3.76 -3.56 -7.29
N LEU A 185 4.86 -3.59 -8.01
CA LEU A 185 5.11 -2.84 -9.24
C LEU A 185 5.34 -3.85 -10.36
#